data_AF-A0A958HNL3-F1
#
_entry.id   AF-A0A958HNL3-F1
#
_cell.length_a   1.000
_cell.length_b   1.000
_cell.length_c   1.000
_cell.angle_alpha   90.00
_cell.angle_beta   90.00
_cell.angle_gamma   90.00
#
_symmetry.space_group_name_H-M   'P 1'
#
loop_
_entity.id
_entity.type
_entity.pdbx_description
1 polymer ?
#
loop_
_entity_poly.entity_id
_entity_poly.type
_entity_poly.pdbx_seq_one_letter_code
_entity_poly.pdbx_strand_id
1 'polypeptide(L)'
;AAGCYAPGNPDQAYVESPVLPVPPPVTDLDLRLECPALGVTLADFAAYPDDDEIMVVWETVSELDLQGFDLWRGTSPDGPTERLNETMIAAQAPGSSQGASYRYDDTDVEIGQTYWYWLDDIDLNGVPTRHGPVSATLNPPTAVSLASLDASPGCARTFSVAVIASLGGLLASALWLRRR
;
A
#
# COMPACT_ATOMS: atom_id res chain seq x y z
N ALA A 1 89.45 5.06 11.25
CA ALA A 1 88.05 5.48 11.42
C ALA A 1 87.24 4.20 11.66
N ALA A 2 86.74 4.01 12.89
CA ALA A 2 86.00 2.79 13.26
C ALA A 2 84.50 3.11 13.20
N GLY A 3 83.80 2.51 12.24
CA GLY A 3 82.33 2.54 12.16
C GLY A 3 81.72 1.36 12.92
N CYS A 4 80.49 1.51 13.39
CA CYS A 4 79.74 0.42 13.99
C CYS A 4 79.22 -0.52 12.88
N TYR A 5 79.52 -1.82 12.98
CA TYR A 5 79.07 -2.86 12.04
C TYR A 5 78.09 -3.82 12.73
N ALA A 6 77.21 -4.45 11.96
CA ALA A 6 76.22 -5.39 12.48
C ALA A 6 76.88 -6.69 13.03
N PRO A 7 76.39 -7.26 14.15
CA PRO A 7 76.89 -8.54 14.65
C PRO A 7 76.61 -9.66 13.64
N GLY A 8 77.65 -10.30 13.11
CA GLY A 8 77.55 -11.44 12.19
C GLY A 8 77.77 -11.12 10.70
N ASN A 9 77.86 -9.84 10.31
CA ASN A 9 78.27 -9.47 8.95
C ASN A 9 79.02 -8.12 8.93
N PRO A 10 80.36 -8.13 8.88
CA PRO A 10 81.17 -6.91 8.96
C PRO A 10 81.08 -6.03 7.70
N ASP A 11 80.54 -6.53 6.58
CA ASP A 11 80.39 -5.76 5.35
C ASP A 11 79.07 -4.98 5.29
N GLN A 12 78.19 -5.16 6.29
CA GLN A 12 76.89 -4.51 6.35
C GLN A 12 76.91 -3.36 7.37
N ALA A 13 76.82 -2.13 6.87
CA ALA A 13 76.61 -0.96 7.71
C ALA A 13 75.25 -1.05 8.41
N TYR A 14 75.19 -0.63 9.68
CA TYR A 14 73.93 -0.56 10.41
C TYR A 14 73.03 0.51 9.76
N VAL A 15 71.90 0.08 9.20
CA VAL A 15 70.88 0.99 8.67
C VAL A 15 69.81 1.11 9.74
N GLU A 16 69.76 2.24 10.42
CA GLU A 16 68.63 2.56 11.30
C GLU A 16 67.36 2.60 10.45
N SER A 17 66.33 1.88 10.86
CA SER A 17 65.02 2.00 10.22
C SER A 17 64.51 3.43 10.42
N PRO A 18 63.91 4.07 9.40
CA PRO A 18 63.41 5.42 9.54
C PRO A 18 62.37 5.46 10.67
N VAL A 19 62.56 6.37 11.63
CA VAL A 19 61.56 6.65 12.66
C VAL A 19 60.33 7.22 11.96
N LEU A 20 59.27 6.44 11.88
CA LEU A 20 57.99 6.95 11.40
C LEU A 20 57.46 7.94 12.45
N PRO A 21 57.25 9.22 12.10
CA PRO A 21 56.69 10.18 13.03
C PRO A 21 55.31 9.68 13.49
N VAL A 22 55.09 9.63 14.80
CA VAL A 22 53.77 9.34 15.36
C VAL A 22 52.85 10.49 14.91
N PRO A 23 51.77 10.21 14.16
CA PRO A 23 50.85 11.27 13.77
C PRO A 23 50.29 11.94 15.03
N PRO A 24 50.07 13.27 15.01
CA PRO A 24 49.44 13.94 16.14
C PRO A 24 48.09 13.29 16.47
N PRO A 25 47.65 13.34 17.74
CA PRO A 25 46.31 12.87 18.10
C PRO A 25 45.29 13.62 17.25
N VAL A 26 44.42 12.87 16.58
CA VAL A 26 43.32 13.45 15.81
C VAL A 26 42.29 13.96 16.83
N THR A 27 42.37 15.25 17.16
CA THR A 27 41.49 15.90 18.15
C THR A 27 40.24 16.51 17.52
N ASP A 28 40.16 16.52 16.19
CA ASP A 28 39.07 17.12 15.42
C ASP A 28 38.58 16.11 14.38
N LEU A 29 38.17 14.94 14.87
CA LEU A 29 37.47 13.98 14.04
C LEU A 29 36.04 14.52 13.88
N ASP A 30 35.85 15.44 12.94
CA ASP A 30 34.53 15.84 12.45
C ASP A 30 33.99 14.67 11.62
N LEU A 31 33.47 13.65 12.31
CA LEU A 31 32.63 12.63 11.73
C LEU A 31 31.33 13.30 11.31
N ARG A 32 31.39 13.99 10.17
CA ARG A 32 30.19 14.23 9.37
C ARG A 32 29.73 12.86 8.91
N LEU A 33 28.88 12.22 9.70
CA LEU A 33 27.98 11.21 9.17
C LEU A 33 27.06 11.97 8.22
N GLU A 34 27.49 12.14 6.98
CA GLU A 34 26.56 12.19 5.87
C GLU A 34 25.95 10.79 5.77
N CYS A 35 25.06 10.46 6.70
CA CYS A 35 24.04 9.46 6.45
C CYS A 35 23.18 10.14 5.39
N PRO A 36 23.23 9.75 4.10
CA PRO A 36 22.20 10.22 3.18
C PRO A 36 20.89 9.91 3.89
N ALA A 37 20.01 10.91 4.05
CA ALA A 37 18.73 10.73 4.70
C ALA A 37 18.11 9.48 4.07
N LEU A 38 18.15 8.38 4.81
CA LEU A 38 17.47 7.18 4.41
C LEU A 38 16.05 7.54 4.77
N GLY A 39 15.38 8.19 3.80
CA GLY A 39 13.94 8.37 3.78
C GLY A 39 13.28 7.06 4.15
N VAL A 40 12.00 7.15 4.51
CA VAL A 40 11.20 6.04 5.01
C VAL A 40 11.62 4.71 4.41
N THR A 41 12.02 3.77 5.27
CA THR A 41 12.19 2.39 4.82
C THR A 41 10.79 1.81 4.70
N LEU A 42 10.26 1.81 3.47
CA LEU A 42 9.02 1.09 3.16
C LEU A 42 9.24 -0.42 3.32
N ALA A 43 8.34 -1.06 4.04
CA ALA A 43 8.27 -2.51 4.16
C ALA A 43 7.54 -3.11 2.94
N ASP A 44 6.46 -2.47 2.51
CA ASP A 44 5.64 -2.91 1.37
C ASP A 44 4.92 -1.73 0.70
N PHE A 45 4.66 -1.87 -0.60
CA PHE A 45 3.80 -0.99 -1.40
C PHE A 45 3.10 -1.83 -2.45
N ALA A 46 1.77 -1.78 -2.49
CA ALA A 46 0.96 -2.60 -3.38
C ALA A 46 -0.37 -1.94 -3.74
N ALA A 47 -0.97 -2.39 -4.85
CA ALA A 47 -2.31 -2.00 -5.28
C ALA A 47 -3.12 -3.26 -5.59
N TYR A 48 -4.38 -3.28 -5.15
CA TYR A 48 -5.28 -4.41 -5.31
C TYR A 48 -6.64 -3.91 -5.83
N PRO A 49 -7.24 -4.54 -6.86
CA PRO A 49 -8.63 -4.27 -7.20
C PRO A 49 -9.54 -4.75 -6.07
N ASP A 50 -10.51 -3.92 -5.67
CA ASP A 50 -11.48 -4.19 -4.61
C ASP A 50 -12.86 -3.70 -5.08
N ASP A 51 -13.78 -4.63 -5.39
CA ASP A 51 -15.10 -4.34 -5.96
C ASP A 51 -15.11 -3.33 -7.13
N ASP A 52 -15.40 -2.06 -6.86
CA ASP A 52 -15.48 -0.92 -7.79
C ASP A 52 -14.38 0.13 -7.62
N GLU A 53 -13.36 -0.17 -6.80
CA GLU A 53 -12.21 0.70 -6.53
C GLU A 53 -10.87 -0.06 -6.65
N ILE A 54 -9.77 0.68 -6.58
CA ILE A 54 -8.44 0.11 -6.37
C ILE A 54 -7.94 0.54 -4.99
N MET A 55 -7.72 -0.45 -4.12
CA MET A 55 -7.11 -0.24 -2.82
C MET A 55 -5.59 -0.18 -2.99
N VAL A 56 -4.99 0.95 -2.62
CA VAL A 56 -3.55 1.15 -2.55
C VAL A 56 -3.10 1.07 -1.10
N VAL A 57 -2.14 0.21 -0.79
CA VAL A 57 -1.63 0.00 0.57
C VAL A 57 -0.12 0.11 0.64
N TRP A 58 0.36 0.61 1.77
CA TRP A 58 1.78 0.61 2.06
C TRP A 58 2.04 0.49 3.56
N GLU A 59 3.23 0.02 3.89
CA GLU A 59 3.69 -0.13 5.28
C GLU A 59 5.09 0.45 5.42
N THR A 60 5.32 1.17 6.51
CA THR A 60 6.64 1.68 6.88
C THR A 60 7.28 0.78 7.93
N VAL A 61 8.61 0.67 7.90
CA VAL A 61 9.39 0.04 8.98
C VAL A 61 9.62 1.04 10.13
N SER A 62 9.85 2.31 9.80
CA SER A 62 10.09 3.41 10.73
C SER A 62 9.73 4.76 10.10
N GLU A 63 9.44 5.77 10.93
CA GLU A 63 9.01 7.11 10.51
C GLU A 63 9.84 8.22 11.16
N LEU A 64 11.14 7.98 11.33
CA LEU A 64 12.06 8.90 12.01
C LEU A 64 12.22 10.25 11.30
N ASP A 65 12.22 10.26 9.97
CA ASP A 65 12.40 11.44 9.14
C ASP A 65 11.29 11.51 8.07
N LEU A 66 10.04 11.56 8.53
CA LEU A 66 8.86 11.52 7.69
C LEU A 66 7.82 12.53 8.16
N GLN A 67 7.39 13.42 7.25
CA GLN A 67 6.19 14.23 7.43
C GLN A 67 4.93 13.49 6.99
N GLY A 68 5.01 12.79 5.86
CA GLY A 68 3.87 12.08 5.29
C GLY A 68 4.11 11.67 3.84
N PHE A 69 3.01 11.44 3.13
CA PHE A 69 3.01 10.87 1.79
C PHE A 69 2.14 11.64 0.81
N ASP A 70 2.57 11.63 -0.44
CA ASP A 70 1.77 11.98 -1.59
C ASP A 70 1.64 10.78 -2.52
N LEU A 71 0.39 10.48 -2.89
CA LEU A 71 0.06 9.35 -3.74
C LEU A 71 -0.27 9.84 -5.15
N TRP A 72 0.33 9.19 -6.13
CA TRP A 72 0.22 9.56 -7.52
C TRP A 72 -0.26 8.39 -8.38
N ARG A 73 -0.98 8.71 -9.47
CA ARG A 73 -1.56 7.75 -10.41
C ARG A 73 -1.23 8.09 -11.85
N GLY A 74 -1.17 7.07 -12.70
CA GLY A 74 -1.10 7.18 -14.16
C GLY A 74 -1.71 5.97 -14.86
N THR A 75 -2.02 6.09 -16.15
CA THR A 75 -2.55 5.00 -16.99
C THR A 75 -1.46 4.25 -17.78
N SER A 76 -0.21 4.66 -17.65
CA SER A 76 0.98 3.97 -18.16
C SER A 76 2.10 3.97 -17.11
N PRO A 77 3.09 3.07 -17.19
CA PRO A 77 4.21 3.04 -16.26
C PRO A 77 5.25 4.15 -16.51
N ASP A 78 5.07 5.01 -17.54
CA ASP A 78 6.05 6.03 -17.92
C ASP A 78 6.12 7.19 -16.91
N GLY A 79 5.13 7.28 -16.02
CA GLY A 79 5.10 8.22 -14.92
C GLY A 79 3.68 8.60 -14.51
N PRO A 80 3.52 9.20 -13.32
CA PRO A 80 2.22 9.64 -12.89
C PRO A 80 1.73 10.83 -13.72
N THR A 81 0.43 10.86 -13.95
CA THR A 81 -0.28 11.97 -14.60
C THR A 81 -1.04 12.84 -13.59
N GLU A 82 -1.33 12.32 -12.40
CA GLU A 82 -2.11 13.04 -11.38
C GLU A 82 -1.74 12.64 -9.95
N ARG A 83 -1.99 13.55 -9.01
CA ARG A 83 -1.90 13.31 -7.56
C ARG A 83 -3.30 13.01 -7.03
N LEU A 84 -3.45 11.95 -6.26
CA LEU A 84 -4.75 11.48 -5.77
C LEU A 84 -5.20 12.15 -4.48
N ASN A 85 -4.28 12.45 -3.56
CA ASN A 85 -4.60 13.10 -2.31
C ASN A 85 -4.52 14.63 -2.43
N GLU A 86 -5.55 15.36 -2.02
CA GLU A 86 -5.50 16.84 -1.98
C GLU A 86 -4.54 17.34 -0.89
N THR A 87 -4.68 16.77 0.31
CA THR A 87 -3.80 17.02 1.45
C THR A 87 -2.85 15.86 1.64
N MET A 88 -1.60 16.17 2.02
CA MET A 88 -0.60 15.16 2.36
C MET A 88 -1.13 14.18 3.42
N ILE A 89 -0.86 12.90 3.23
CA ILE A 89 -1.24 11.85 4.18
C ILE A 89 -0.17 11.85 5.27
N ALA A 90 -0.49 12.38 6.45
CA ALA A 90 0.48 12.54 7.52
C ALA A 90 1.00 11.19 8.04
N ALA A 91 2.28 11.16 8.43
CA ALA A 91 2.86 10.07 9.20
C ALA A 91 2.05 9.81 10.48
N GLN A 92 1.82 8.55 10.83
CA GLN A 92 1.08 8.15 12.02
C GLN A 92 1.98 8.08 13.26
N ALA A 93 3.28 7.84 13.07
CA ALA A 93 4.28 7.75 14.12
C ALA A 93 5.50 8.66 13.83
N PRO A 94 5.32 9.97 13.60
CA PRO A 94 6.41 10.87 13.23
C PRO A 94 7.51 10.90 14.28
N GLY A 95 8.77 10.74 13.84
CA GLY A 95 9.94 10.68 14.71
C GLY A 95 10.11 9.35 15.45
N SER A 96 9.34 8.31 15.10
CA SER A 96 9.40 7.00 15.75
C SER A 96 10.25 6.01 14.95
N SER A 97 10.96 5.12 15.66
CA SER A 97 11.60 3.95 15.06
C SER A 97 10.62 2.81 14.73
N GLN A 98 9.33 3.01 15.02
CA GLN A 98 8.24 2.12 14.60
C GLN A 98 7.57 2.72 13.37
N GLY A 99 7.11 1.88 12.47
CA GLY A 99 6.30 2.29 11.34
C GLY A 99 4.80 2.11 11.56
N ALA A 100 4.05 2.24 10.47
CA ALA A 100 2.61 2.16 10.42
C ALA A 100 2.13 1.62 9.06
N SER A 101 0.88 1.16 9.04
CA SER A 101 0.20 0.71 7.83
C SER A 101 -0.79 1.77 7.35
N TYR A 102 -0.90 1.89 6.04
CA TYR A 102 -1.71 2.90 5.37
C TYR A 102 -2.53 2.28 4.24
N ARG A 103 -3.66 2.92 3.94
CA ARG A 103 -4.59 2.55 2.85
C ARG A 103 -5.12 3.83 2.19
N TYR A 104 -5.25 3.79 0.88
CA TYR A 104 -5.95 4.79 0.07
C TYR A 104 -6.88 4.09 -0.91
N ASP A 105 -8.13 4.54 -0.98
CA ASP A 105 -9.18 3.97 -1.81
C ASP A 105 -9.39 4.83 -3.06
N ASP A 106 -8.89 4.35 -4.19
CA ASP A 106 -9.03 5.02 -5.48
C ASP A 106 -10.35 4.60 -6.15
N THR A 107 -11.37 5.43 -5.96
CA THR A 107 -12.75 5.20 -6.44
C THR A 107 -13.03 5.77 -7.83
N ASP A 108 -12.12 6.58 -8.38
CA ASP A 108 -12.28 7.21 -9.71
C ASP A 108 -11.59 6.39 -10.79
N VAL A 109 -11.97 5.12 -10.92
CA VAL A 109 -11.31 4.13 -11.78
C VAL A 109 -12.30 3.47 -12.75
N GLU A 110 -11.83 3.20 -13.97
CA GLU A 110 -12.64 2.56 -15.00
C GLU A 110 -12.44 1.03 -15.03
N ILE A 111 -13.53 0.28 -15.16
CA ILE A 111 -13.49 -1.18 -15.31
C ILE A 111 -12.69 -1.57 -16.57
N GLY A 112 -11.72 -2.46 -16.40
CA GLY A 112 -10.83 -2.95 -17.44
C GLY A 112 -9.58 -2.09 -17.65
N GLN A 113 -9.50 -0.90 -17.03
CA GLN A 113 -8.31 -0.05 -17.08
C GLN A 113 -7.27 -0.52 -16.07
N THR A 114 -6.00 -0.51 -16.50
CA THR A 114 -4.86 -0.71 -15.59
C THR A 114 -4.33 0.64 -15.16
N TYR A 115 -4.23 0.84 -13.86
CA TYR A 115 -3.63 2.03 -13.27
C TYR A 115 -2.29 1.68 -12.63
N TRP A 116 -1.38 2.63 -12.67
CA TRP A 116 -0.06 2.57 -12.07
C TRP A 116 0.04 3.62 -10.96
N TYR A 117 0.63 3.25 -9.83
CA TYR A 117 0.69 4.07 -8.63
C TYR A 117 2.13 4.28 -8.18
N TRP A 118 2.42 5.50 -7.73
CA TRP A 118 3.67 5.90 -7.10
C TRP A 118 3.37 6.53 -5.76
N LEU A 119 4.28 6.32 -4.82
CA LEU A 119 4.21 6.90 -3.49
C LEU A 119 5.44 7.79 -3.29
N ASP A 120 5.24 9.06 -3.04
CA ASP A 120 6.31 9.95 -2.59
C ASP A 120 6.27 10.00 -1.06
N ASP A 121 7.35 9.62 -0.37
CA ASP A 121 7.54 9.95 1.05
C ASP A 121 8.23 11.31 1.16
N ILE A 122 7.69 12.18 2.02
CA ILE A 122 8.20 13.54 2.21
C ILE A 122 8.94 13.60 3.54
N ASP A 123 10.24 13.85 3.49
CA ASP A 123 11.10 14.00 4.68
C ASP A 123 10.77 15.25 5.49
N LEU A 124 11.36 15.45 6.67
CA LEU A 124 11.13 16.65 7.51
C LEU A 124 11.62 17.97 6.87
N ASN A 125 12.41 17.90 5.79
CA ASN A 125 12.87 19.05 5.01
C ASN A 125 11.95 19.36 3.82
N GLY A 126 10.92 18.53 3.57
CA GLY A 126 10.01 18.67 2.45
C GLY A 126 10.53 18.08 1.13
N VAL A 127 11.57 17.24 1.18
CA VAL A 127 12.16 16.58 0.01
C VAL A 127 11.41 15.26 -0.23
N PRO A 128 10.81 15.07 -1.43
CA PRO A 128 10.14 13.83 -1.76
C PRO A 128 11.13 12.74 -2.23
N THR A 129 10.92 11.51 -1.80
CA THR A 129 11.53 10.30 -2.37
C THR A 129 10.44 9.42 -2.96
N ARG A 130 10.58 9.05 -4.24
CA ARG A 130 9.55 8.33 -5.00
C ARG A 130 9.74 6.81 -4.98
N HIS A 131 8.66 6.09 -4.76
CA HIS A 131 8.59 4.62 -4.78
C HIS A 131 7.65 4.11 -5.87
N GLY A 132 7.86 2.86 -6.27
CA GLY A 132 7.07 2.17 -7.29
C GLY A 132 7.66 2.24 -8.71
N PRO A 133 6.83 2.04 -9.76
CA PRO A 133 5.39 1.91 -9.66
C PRO A 133 4.91 0.51 -9.24
N VAL A 134 3.69 0.46 -8.72
CA VAL A 134 2.86 -0.75 -8.61
C VAL A 134 1.62 -0.59 -9.48
N SER A 135 0.94 -1.68 -9.83
CA SER A 135 -0.24 -1.59 -10.69
C SER A 135 -1.34 -2.57 -10.31
N ALA A 136 -2.56 -2.18 -10.66
CA ALA A 136 -3.75 -2.99 -10.55
C ALA A 136 -4.68 -2.72 -11.73
N THR A 137 -5.45 -3.74 -12.11
CA THR A 137 -6.49 -3.63 -13.13
C THR A 137 -7.83 -3.84 -12.45
N LEU A 138 -8.75 -2.88 -12.56
CA LEU A 138 -10.09 -3.04 -12.03
C LEU A 138 -10.85 -4.04 -12.90
N ASN A 139 -11.04 -5.26 -12.42
CA ASN A 139 -11.75 -6.29 -13.17
C ASN A 139 -13.26 -6.16 -12.96
N PRO A 140 -14.09 -6.42 -13.98
CA PRO A 140 -15.53 -6.47 -13.78
C PRO A 140 -15.88 -7.53 -12.72
N PRO A 141 -16.92 -7.32 -11.90
CA PRO A 141 -17.38 -8.32 -10.97
C PRO A 141 -17.69 -9.61 -11.74
N THR A 142 -17.18 -10.74 -11.24
CA THR A 142 -17.44 -12.04 -11.87
C THR A 142 -18.90 -12.43 -11.57
N ALA A 143 -19.84 -11.93 -12.37
CA ALA A 143 -21.24 -12.31 -12.23
C ALA A 143 -21.43 -13.78 -12.63
N VAL A 144 -21.73 -14.63 -11.64
CA VAL A 144 -22.16 -16.00 -11.90
C VAL A 144 -23.59 -15.96 -12.43
N SER A 145 -23.76 -16.13 -13.74
CA SER A 145 -25.08 -16.31 -14.33
C SER A 145 -25.55 -17.76 -14.16
N LEU A 146 -26.62 -17.98 -13.39
CA LEU A 146 -27.31 -19.26 -13.34
C LEU A 146 -28.11 -19.45 -14.63
N ALA A 147 -27.64 -20.33 -15.52
CA ALA A 147 -28.24 -20.54 -16.84
C ALA A 147 -29.67 -21.10 -16.78
N SER A 148 -29.98 -21.95 -15.80
CA SER A 148 -31.35 -22.28 -15.41
C SER A 148 -31.36 -23.06 -14.09
N LEU A 149 -32.44 -22.91 -13.33
CA LEU A 149 -32.81 -23.80 -12.24
C LEU A 149 -34.05 -24.57 -12.73
N ASP A 150 -33.84 -25.70 -13.39
CA ASP A 150 -34.95 -26.53 -13.85
C ASP A 150 -35.52 -27.32 -12.67
N ALA A 151 -36.76 -27.00 -12.27
CA ALA A 151 -37.51 -27.84 -11.36
C ALA A 151 -38.00 -29.06 -12.15
N SER A 152 -37.33 -30.21 -11.97
CA SER A 152 -37.80 -31.47 -12.53
C SER A 152 -39.24 -31.74 -12.05
N PRO A 153 -40.24 -31.88 -12.94
CA PRO A 153 -41.60 -32.22 -12.57
C PRO A 153 -41.68 -33.71 -12.22
N GLY A 154 -41.03 -34.11 -11.12
CA GLY A 154 -40.96 -35.49 -10.67
C GLY A 154 -42.02 -35.88 -9.63
N CYS A 155 -42.71 -34.93 -8.99
CA CYS A 155 -43.69 -35.28 -7.95
C CYS A 155 -44.71 -34.17 -7.62
N ALA A 156 -45.39 -33.59 -8.62
CA ALA A 156 -46.63 -32.90 -8.33
C ALA A 156 -47.74 -33.94 -8.13
N ARG A 157 -47.88 -34.46 -6.90
CA ARG A 157 -49.08 -35.22 -6.49
C ARG A 157 -50.25 -34.24 -6.46
N THR A 158 -51.12 -34.34 -7.44
CA THR A 158 -52.35 -33.55 -7.54
C THR A 158 -53.23 -33.86 -6.32
N PHE A 159 -53.37 -32.91 -5.40
CA PHE A 159 -54.45 -32.94 -4.41
C PHE A 159 -55.68 -32.27 -5.03
N SER A 160 -56.69 -33.06 -5.39
CA SER A 160 -57.99 -32.54 -5.80
C SER A 160 -58.73 -32.00 -4.58
N VAL A 161 -58.90 -30.67 -4.51
CA VAL A 161 -59.83 -30.05 -3.55
C VAL A 161 -61.22 -30.14 -4.15
N ALA A 162 -62.05 -31.05 -3.63
CA ALA A 162 -63.47 -31.11 -3.96
C ALA A 162 -64.19 -29.90 -3.36
N VAL A 163 -64.74 -29.04 -4.22
CA VAL A 163 -65.60 -27.93 -3.83
C VAL A 163 -66.95 -28.49 -3.38
N ILE A 164 -67.25 -28.42 -2.08
CA ILE A 164 -68.60 -28.66 -1.59
C ILE A 164 -69.37 -27.35 -1.68
N ALA A 165 -70.23 -27.24 -2.69
CA ALA A 165 -71.25 -26.22 -2.77
C ALA A 165 -72.41 -26.60 -1.83
N SER A 166 -72.73 -25.75 -0.85
CA SER A 166 -73.97 -25.86 -0.08
C SER A 166 -74.72 -24.53 -0.11
N LEU A 167 -75.89 -24.61 -0.75
CA LEU A 167 -76.94 -23.60 -0.91
C LEU A 167 -77.62 -23.26 0.42
N GLY A 168 -77.95 -21.97 0.59
CA GLY A 168 -78.96 -21.45 1.50
C GLY A 168 -78.74 -19.95 1.66
N GLY A 169 -79.70 -19.04 1.53
CA GLY A 169 -81.15 -19.07 1.36
C GLY A 169 -81.60 -17.61 1.40
N LEU A 170 -82.80 -17.36 0.86
CA LEU A 170 -83.38 -16.08 0.45
C LEU A 170 -83.54 -14.96 1.51
N LEU A 171 -83.38 -13.72 1.00
CA LEU A 171 -84.16 -12.49 1.23
C LEU A 171 -84.20 -11.80 2.62
N ALA A 172 -83.73 -10.55 2.66
CA ALA A 172 -84.60 -9.39 3.00
C ALA A 172 -83.88 -8.07 2.68
N SER A 173 -84.54 -7.26 1.88
CA SER A 173 -84.19 -5.90 1.47
C SER A 173 -84.38 -4.89 2.61
N ALA A 174 -83.46 -3.92 2.73
CA ALA A 174 -83.80 -2.58 3.22
C ALA A 174 -82.78 -1.56 2.70
N LEU A 175 -83.27 -0.67 1.83
CA LEU A 175 -82.65 0.60 1.52
C LEU A 175 -82.49 1.43 2.81
N TRP A 176 -81.40 2.18 2.98
CA TRP A 176 -81.35 3.64 2.73
C TRP A 176 -80.03 4.25 3.24
N LEU A 177 -79.36 4.99 2.35
CA LEU A 177 -78.66 6.27 2.53
C LEU A 177 -78.10 6.63 3.93
N ARG A 178 -76.80 7.01 4.02
CA ARG A 178 -76.26 8.35 3.69
C ARG A 178 -74.96 8.60 4.47
N ARG A 179 -74.01 9.22 3.76
CA ARG A 179 -72.76 9.82 4.25
C ARG A 179 -72.94 10.68 5.51
N ARG A 180 -71.96 10.61 6.43
CA ARG A 180 -71.10 11.74 6.81
C ARG A 180 -69.76 11.22 7.29
#